data_AF-A0A936XA23-F1
#
_entry.id   AF-A0A936XA23-F1
#
_cell.length_a   1.000
_cell.length_b   1.000
_cell.length_c   1.000
_cell.angle_alpha   90.00
_cell.angle_beta   90.00
_cell.angle_gamma   90.00
#
_symmetry.space_group_name_H-M   'P 1'
#
loop_
_entity.id
_entity.type
_entity.pdbx_description
1 polymer ?
#
loop_
_entity_poly.entity_id
_entity_poly.type
_entity_poly.pdbx_seq_one_letter_code
_entity_poly.pdbx_strand_id
1 'polypeptide(L)'
;MRKIGLPALLALFCGLQANSQLTIDNATFFIQSGATVTVQGDITSNVDIQGPGTVQLKGSSSQNVNMNGFTIPNLTMDNAAGAVLTGNVRIGTSLLFTTGKITIGNFNFTLSSTATTTGAGVSSFIATNGTGQLRKELSSDVASFLLPVGEGSNYRPAFLTTSGSAYASANFGVKVLGAADATKPLSLASYLNTNWPVTRTGITGGTVSLSGQYIDPDVVGTEANLVGYYTSGTDWTSAGETHNAATNQVGAPVTAASGVVSGMNKFVLVGAKAFLQGAYDANTLSPSYGLMAANLRTLPFGSSAVNTNFPSTDPYRVAPYNTYFSHVNNTNVETIPNSGVIGPQALTQDDIVDWVFLQLRDLTPTPGNVILQTRSALIQRDGDIVDVDGYSPVTFNGIANGSYILTVRHRNHLGLSIDQASPRAINEAKSTAYTANVIDLRTATDPQLFGTTAAYTTATHPVLGTVNLLWGGNANGTVGGLTNTRFTGLNNDRDYLLLTSLGGVTGATILNVYHPADVNLNKIVRFTGLNNDRDIILLTVLGGVTGATKTQAIPN
;
A
#
# COMPACT_ATOMS: atom_id res chain seq x y z
N MET A 1 -39.69 -21.39 -71.78
CA MET A 1 -39.14 -20.93 -70.48
C MET A 1 -39.90 -19.70 -70.01
N ARG A 2 -40.69 -19.82 -68.94
CA ARG A 2 -40.81 -18.81 -67.87
C ARG A 2 -41.52 -19.49 -66.69
N LYS A 3 -40.72 -19.71 -65.64
CA LYS A 3 -41.09 -20.41 -64.41
C LYS A 3 -42.08 -19.56 -63.60
N ILE A 4 -43.03 -20.28 -63.01
CA ILE A 4 -43.95 -19.85 -61.96
C ILE A 4 -43.13 -19.37 -60.75
N GLY A 5 -43.52 -18.23 -60.17
CA GLY A 5 -43.02 -17.75 -58.89
C GLY A 5 -44.21 -17.46 -57.97
N LEU A 6 -44.52 -18.41 -57.09
CA LEU A 6 -45.43 -18.24 -55.96
C LEU A 6 -44.71 -17.37 -54.91
N PRO A 7 -45.33 -16.33 -54.30
CA PRO A 7 -44.68 -15.59 -53.23
C PRO A 7 -44.64 -16.45 -51.97
N ALA A 8 -43.43 -16.73 -51.48
CA ALA A 8 -43.22 -17.38 -50.20
C ALA A 8 -43.66 -16.43 -49.08
N LEU A 9 -44.73 -16.78 -48.40
CA LEU A 9 -45.13 -16.18 -47.13
C LEU A 9 -44.06 -16.55 -46.09
N LEU A 10 -43.18 -15.60 -45.76
CA LEU A 10 -42.19 -15.73 -44.70
C LEU A 10 -42.95 -15.71 -43.35
N ALA A 11 -43.33 -16.90 -42.87
CA ALA A 11 -43.87 -17.06 -41.52
C ALA A 11 -42.75 -16.75 -40.51
N LEU A 12 -42.79 -15.55 -39.95
CA LEU A 12 -41.99 -15.18 -38.78
C LEU A 12 -42.51 -16.03 -37.60
N PHE A 13 -41.91 -17.21 -37.39
CA PHE A 13 -42.13 -17.99 -36.18
C PHE A 13 -41.53 -17.21 -35.00
N CYS A 14 -42.32 -16.30 -34.43
CA CYS A 14 -42.11 -15.82 -33.07
C CYS A 14 -42.44 -16.99 -32.15
N GLY A 15 -41.44 -17.82 -31.85
CA GLY A 15 -41.59 -18.84 -30.83
C GLY A 15 -41.79 -18.17 -29.48
N LEU A 16 -43.02 -18.15 -28.98
CA LEU A 16 -43.31 -17.83 -27.58
C LEU A 16 -42.67 -18.93 -26.73
N GLN A 17 -41.48 -18.66 -26.19
CA GLN A 17 -40.82 -19.58 -25.26
C GLN A 17 -41.47 -19.41 -23.88
N ALA A 18 -42.38 -20.31 -23.52
CA ALA A 18 -42.93 -20.37 -22.16
C ALA A 18 -41.91 -21.05 -21.24
N ASN A 19 -41.37 -20.31 -20.28
CA ASN A 19 -40.46 -20.84 -19.27
C ASN A 19 -41.23 -21.13 -17.97
N SER A 20 -40.95 -22.24 -17.30
CA SER A 20 -41.57 -22.55 -15.99
C SER A 20 -41.01 -21.61 -14.91
N GLN A 21 -41.78 -20.60 -14.52
CA GLN A 21 -41.47 -19.71 -13.39
C GLN A 21 -42.05 -20.26 -12.08
N LEU A 22 -41.45 -19.91 -10.94
CA LEU A 22 -41.94 -20.25 -9.61
C LEU A 22 -42.20 -18.98 -8.80
N THR A 23 -43.48 -18.76 -8.45
CA THR A 23 -43.90 -17.68 -7.56
C THR A 23 -44.67 -18.27 -6.39
N ILE A 24 -44.22 -17.97 -5.18
CA ILE A 24 -44.86 -18.42 -3.93
C ILE A 24 -45.20 -17.16 -3.13
N ASP A 25 -46.49 -16.90 -2.94
CA ASP A 25 -46.98 -15.77 -2.19
C ASP A 25 -47.75 -16.24 -0.96
N ASN A 26 -47.09 -16.20 0.20
CA ASN A 26 -47.61 -16.58 1.51
C ASN A 26 -48.22 -18.00 1.56
N ALA A 27 -47.80 -18.88 0.64
CA ALA A 27 -48.31 -20.24 0.51
C ALA A 27 -47.28 -21.27 0.97
N THR A 28 -47.74 -22.36 1.58
CA THR A 28 -46.87 -23.50 1.87
C THR A 28 -46.48 -24.20 0.58
N PHE A 29 -45.18 -24.25 0.30
CA PHE A 29 -44.62 -25.03 -0.79
C PHE A 29 -43.66 -26.09 -0.24
N PHE A 30 -44.06 -27.35 -0.28
CA PHE A 30 -43.30 -28.47 0.28
C PHE A 30 -42.81 -29.40 -0.83
N ILE A 31 -41.50 -29.61 -0.92
CA ILE A 31 -40.89 -30.52 -1.90
C ILE A 31 -40.47 -31.81 -1.18
N GLN A 32 -41.07 -32.92 -1.59
CA GLN A 32 -40.82 -34.24 -1.01
C GLN A 32 -39.38 -34.73 -1.24
N SER A 33 -38.95 -35.68 -0.42
CA SER A 33 -37.62 -36.31 -0.57
C SER A 33 -37.43 -36.92 -1.95
N GLY A 34 -36.30 -36.65 -2.59
CA GLY A 34 -35.97 -37.12 -3.93
C GLY A 34 -36.71 -36.40 -5.08
N ALA A 35 -37.66 -35.50 -4.78
CA ALA A 35 -38.33 -34.71 -5.79
C ALA A 35 -37.51 -33.48 -6.18
N THR A 36 -37.54 -33.13 -7.46
CA THR A 36 -36.90 -31.95 -8.03
C THR A 36 -37.94 -31.07 -8.72
N VAL A 37 -37.96 -29.78 -8.38
CA VAL A 37 -38.73 -28.75 -9.06
C VAL A 37 -37.79 -28.02 -10.01
N THR A 38 -37.90 -28.31 -11.31
CA THR A 38 -37.11 -27.63 -12.35
C THR A 38 -37.78 -26.33 -12.79
N VAL A 39 -37.09 -25.22 -12.54
CA VAL A 39 -37.53 -23.87 -12.86
C VAL A 39 -36.71 -23.36 -14.04
N GLN A 40 -37.39 -22.89 -15.09
CA GLN A 40 -36.78 -22.30 -16.29
C GLN A 40 -36.93 -20.78 -16.40
N GLY A 41 -37.84 -20.19 -15.61
CA GLY A 41 -38.03 -18.75 -15.47
C GLY A 41 -37.53 -18.26 -14.10
N ASP A 42 -38.10 -17.16 -13.63
CA ASP A 42 -37.68 -16.55 -12.36
C ASP A 42 -38.21 -17.30 -11.13
N ILE A 43 -37.52 -17.15 -10.00
CA ILE A 43 -38.00 -17.57 -8.68
C ILE A 43 -38.31 -16.33 -7.84
N THR A 44 -39.54 -16.29 -7.32
CA THR A 44 -39.98 -15.30 -6.34
C THR A 44 -40.66 -15.99 -5.17
N SER A 45 -40.23 -15.72 -3.94
CA SER A 45 -40.89 -16.21 -2.73
C SER A 45 -40.78 -15.21 -1.59
N ASN A 46 -41.84 -15.12 -0.79
CA ASN A 46 -41.88 -14.41 0.48
C ASN A 46 -42.10 -15.35 1.69
N VAL A 47 -41.80 -16.63 1.51
CA VAL A 47 -41.83 -17.68 2.54
C VAL A 47 -40.73 -18.72 2.27
N ASP A 48 -40.41 -19.54 3.28
CA ASP A 48 -39.50 -20.68 3.10
C ASP A 48 -40.11 -21.74 2.17
N ILE A 49 -39.28 -22.28 1.28
CA ILE A 49 -39.58 -23.56 0.63
C ILE A 49 -39.29 -24.66 1.64
N GLN A 50 -40.27 -25.53 1.86
CA GLN A 50 -40.21 -26.59 2.86
C GLN A 50 -39.87 -27.94 2.23
N GLY A 51 -39.46 -28.88 3.09
CA GLY A 51 -39.18 -30.26 2.72
C GLY A 51 -37.75 -30.49 2.21
N PRO A 52 -37.33 -31.76 2.09
CA PRO A 52 -35.95 -32.12 1.75
C PRO A 52 -35.66 -32.19 0.24
N GLY A 53 -36.64 -31.87 -0.62
CA GLY A 53 -36.44 -31.89 -2.07
C GLY A 53 -35.59 -30.73 -2.61
N THR A 54 -35.47 -30.68 -3.94
CA THR A 54 -34.53 -29.79 -4.64
C THR A 54 -35.25 -28.82 -5.56
N VAL A 55 -34.79 -27.57 -5.58
CA VAL A 55 -35.09 -26.63 -6.65
C VAL A 55 -33.92 -26.64 -7.63
N GLN A 56 -34.20 -26.83 -8.92
CA GLN A 56 -33.19 -26.81 -9.98
C GLN A 56 -33.43 -25.62 -10.91
N LEU A 57 -32.45 -24.72 -10.98
CA LEU A 57 -32.40 -23.66 -12.00
C LEU A 57 -31.84 -24.24 -13.29
N LYS A 58 -32.61 -24.17 -14.38
CA LYS A 58 -32.24 -24.72 -15.68
C LYS A 58 -32.82 -23.89 -16.81
N GLY A 59 -32.08 -23.61 -17.87
CA GLY A 59 -32.65 -22.84 -18.99
C GLY A 59 -31.61 -22.38 -20.00
N SER A 60 -32.06 -21.52 -20.92
CA SER A 60 -31.22 -20.87 -21.93
C SER A 60 -31.04 -19.36 -21.69
N SER A 61 -31.79 -18.80 -20.74
CA SER A 61 -31.73 -17.38 -20.34
C SER A 61 -31.36 -17.26 -18.87
N SER A 62 -30.82 -16.10 -18.48
CA SER A 62 -30.53 -15.83 -17.08
C SER A 62 -31.82 -15.76 -16.27
N GLN A 63 -31.82 -16.31 -15.05
CA GLN A 63 -32.99 -16.37 -14.17
C GLN A 63 -32.82 -15.42 -12.98
N ASN A 64 -33.85 -14.63 -12.67
CA ASN A 64 -33.87 -13.83 -11.45
C ASN A 64 -34.29 -14.69 -10.26
N VAL A 65 -33.62 -14.51 -9.13
CA VAL A 65 -33.97 -15.17 -7.86
C VAL A 65 -34.18 -14.11 -6.79
N ASN A 66 -35.39 -14.07 -6.23
CA ASN A 66 -35.73 -13.25 -5.07
C ASN A 66 -36.49 -14.09 -4.05
N MET A 67 -35.79 -14.51 -3.01
CA MET A 67 -36.40 -15.22 -1.89
C MET A 67 -36.71 -14.30 -0.71
N ASN A 68 -36.53 -12.98 -0.83
CA ASN A 68 -36.72 -12.00 0.24
C ASN A 68 -36.05 -12.41 1.59
N GLY A 69 -34.92 -13.12 1.54
CA GLY A 69 -34.20 -13.65 2.70
C GLY A 69 -34.65 -15.03 3.19
N PHE A 70 -35.73 -15.59 2.63
CA PHE A 70 -36.23 -16.93 2.94
C PHE A 70 -35.37 -18.05 2.30
N THR A 71 -35.66 -19.27 2.75
CA THR A 71 -34.82 -20.45 2.53
C THR A 71 -35.27 -21.27 1.31
N ILE A 72 -34.31 -21.68 0.50
CA ILE A 72 -34.40 -22.82 -0.41
C ILE A 72 -33.65 -23.99 0.26
N PRO A 73 -34.28 -25.17 0.48
CA PRO A 73 -33.64 -26.26 1.22
C PRO A 73 -32.44 -26.82 0.46
N ASN A 74 -32.63 -27.18 -0.81
CA ASN A 74 -31.56 -27.60 -1.72
C ASN A 74 -31.69 -26.88 -3.05
N LEU A 75 -30.60 -26.32 -3.55
CA LEU A 75 -30.53 -25.62 -4.83
C LEU A 75 -29.52 -26.30 -5.76
N THR A 76 -29.96 -26.67 -6.96
CA THR A 76 -29.07 -27.06 -8.06
C THR A 76 -29.02 -25.96 -9.10
N MET A 77 -27.82 -25.45 -9.37
CA MET A 77 -27.54 -24.51 -10.44
C MET A 77 -27.09 -25.27 -11.70
N ASP A 78 -28.01 -25.45 -12.65
CA ASP A 78 -27.82 -26.17 -13.93
C ASP A 78 -28.23 -25.29 -15.12
N ASN A 79 -27.79 -24.03 -15.12
CA ASN A 79 -28.12 -23.07 -16.16
C ASN A 79 -26.89 -22.27 -16.58
N ALA A 80 -26.31 -22.58 -17.75
CA ALA A 80 -25.11 -21.91 -18.25
C ALA A 80 -25.28 -20.39 -18.47
N ALA A 81 -26.51 -19.91 -18.68
CA ALA A 81 -26.82 -18.47 -18.77
C ALA A 81 -26.79 -17.77 -17.39
N GLY A 82 -26.70 -18.52 -16.30
CA GLY A 82 -26.55 -18.01 -14.94
C GLY A 82 -27.88 -17.64 -14.27
N ALA A 83 -27.76 -17.16 -13.04
CA ALA A 83 -28.83 -16.56 -12.28
C ALA A 83 -28.37 -15.23 -11.67
N VAL A 84 -29.31 -14.33 -11.41
CA VAL A 84 -29.07 -13.03 -10.78
C VAL A 84 -29.97 -12.89 -9.57
N LEU A 85 -29.39 -12.49 -8.43
CA LEU A 85 -30.19 -12.16 -7.25
C LEU A 85 -30.86 -10.80 -7.44
N THR A 86 -32.17 -10.77 -7.23
CA THR A 86 -32.98 -9.55 -7.10
C THR A 86 -33.53 -9.38 -5.68
N GLY A 87 -33.14 -10.28 -4.77
CA GLY A 87 -33.35 -10.20 -3.33
C GLY A 87 -32.44 -11.19 -2.60
N ASN A 88 -32.37 -11.08 -1.27
CA ASN A 88 -31.57 -12.01 -0.46
C ASN A 88 -32.10 -13.44 -0.59
N VAL A 89 -31.21 -14.44 -0.47
CA VAL A 89 -31.58 -15.86 -0.44
C VAL A 89 -30.78 -16.61 0.61
N ARG A 90 -31.41 -17.60 1.24
CA ARG A 90 -30.76 -18.54 2.15
C ARG A 90 -30.85 -19.97 1.61
N ILE A 91 -29.77 -20.73 1.70
CA ILE A 91 -29.72 -22.16 1.37
C ILE A 91 -29.69 -22.97 2.65
N GLY A 92 -30.63 -23.92 2.78
CA GLY A 92 -30.82 -24.71 3.99
C GLY A 92 -29.81 -25.85 4.16
N THR A 93 -29.53 -26.61 3.10
CA THR A 93 -28.81 -27.89 3.22
C THR A 93 -27.78 -28.11 2.11
N SER A 94 -28.11 -27.83 0.84
CA SER A 94 -27.18 -28.10 -0.26
C SER A 94 -27.26 -27.06 -1.36
N LEU A 95 -26.09 -26.60 -1.81
CA LEU A 95 -25.89 -25.91 -3.07
C LEU A 95 -25.05 -26.80 -3.99
N LEU A 96 -25.65 -27.28 -5.06
CA LEU A 96 -24.96 -28.04 -6.10
C LEU A 96 -24.81 -27.18 -7.35
N PHE A 97 -23.60 -27.04 -7.86
CA PHE A 97 -23.34 -26.49 -9.17
C PHE A 97 -23.16 -27.61 -10.19
N THR A 98 -23.89 -27.54 -11.30
CA THR A 98 -23.65 -28.32 -12.51
C THR A 98 -23.09 -27.43 -13.61
N THR A 99 -23.66 -26.23 -13.79
CA THR A 99 -23.14 -25.19 -14.68
C THR A 99 -23.78 -23.84 -14.36
N GLY A 100 -23.06 -22.75 -14.64
CA GLY A 100 -23.56 -21.39 -14.51
C GLY A 100 -23.27 -20.74 -13.17
N LYS A 101 -23.29 -19.40 -13.19
CA LYS A 101 -22.94 -18.55 -12.05
C LYS A 101 -24.18 -17.98 -11.39
N ILE A 102 -24.09 -17.68 -10.10
CA ILE A 102 -25.10 -16.92 -9.38
C ILE A 102 -24.52 -15.54 -9.07
N THR A 103 -25.00 -14.49 -9.75
CA THR A 103 -24.55 -13.12 -9.58
C THR A 103 -25.35 -12.43 -8.48
N ILE A 104 -24.69 -11.92 -7.44
CA ILE A 104 -25.39 -11.51 -6.21
C ILE A 104 -25.68 -10.01 -6.10
N GLY A 105 -24.98 -9.16 -6.87
CA GLY A 105 -25.17 -7.70 -6.82
C GLY A 105 -25.03 -7.15 -5.40
N ASN A 106 -26.07 -6.48 -4.92
CA ASN A 106 -26.12 -5.88 -3.57
C ASN A 106 -26.80 -6.79 -2.53
N PHE A 107 -27.18 -8.01 -2.90
CA PHE A 107 -27.90 -8.95 -2.06
C PHE A 107 -26.97 -10.03 -1.51
N ASN A 108 -27.33 -10.57 -0.35
CA ASN A 108 -26.57 -11.64 0.28
C ASN A 108 -27.11 -13.00 -0.14
N PHE A 109 -26.17 -13.89 -0.43
CA PHE A 109 -26.42 -15.31 -0.60
C PHE A 109 -25.93 -16.03 0.66
N THR A 110 -26.84 -16.57 1.47
CA THR A 110 -26.50 -17.15 2.77
C THR A 110 -26.57 -18.66 2.73
N LEU A 111 -25.47 -19.32 3.11
CA LEU A 111 -25.43 -20.75 3.43
C LEU A 111 -25.74 -20.91 4.92
N SER A 112 -26.74 -21.73 5.26
CA SER A 112 -27.01 -22.10 6.66
C SER A 112 -25.80 -22.79 7.30
N SER A 113 -25.83 -23.04 8.62
CA SER A 113 -24.77 -23.78 9.31
C SER A 113 -24.59 -25.21 8.79
N THR A 114 -25.66 -25.87 8.35
CA THR A 114 -25.65 -27.22 7.78
C THR A 114 -25.42 -27.25 6.27
N ALA A 115 -25.52 -26.12 5.58
CA ALA A 115 -25.40 -26.07 4.13
C ALA A 115 -23.99 -26.43 3.64
N THR A 116 -23.94 -27.30 2.64
CA THR A 116 -22.73 -27.71 1.92
C THR A 116 -22.76 -27.17 0.49
N THR A 117 -21.58 -27.03 -0.13
CA THR A 117 -21.48 -26.66 -1.55
C THR A 117 -20.62 -27.65 -2.33
N THR A 118 -21.06 -28.06 -3.51
CA THR A 118 -20.36 -29.00 -4.39
C THR A 118 -20.46 -28.58 -5.87
N GLY A 119 -19.53 -29.05 -6.71
CA GLY A 119 -19.55 -28.82 -8.17
C GLY A 119 -19.16 -27.43 -8.65
N ALA A 120 -18.68 -26.56 -7.74
CA ALA A 120 -18.20 -25.24 -8.09
C ALA A 120 -16.86 -25.28 -8.85
N GLY A 121 -16.66 -24.34 -9.77
CA GLY A 121 -15.48 -24.25 -10.62
C GLY A 121 -15.52 -23.00 -11.51
N VAL A 122 -14.64 -22.91 -12.51
CA VAL A 122 -14.47 -21.72 -13.37
C VAL A 122 -15.73 -21.30 -14.15
N SER A 123 -16.64 -22.23 -14.43
CA SER A 123 -17.93 -21.96 -15.08
C SER A 123 -19.10 -21.88 -14.10
N SER A 124 -18.87 -22.13 -12.81
CA SER A 124 -19.91 -22.35 -11.83
C SER A 124 -19.53 -21.88 -10.42
N PHE A 125 -19.89 -20.66 -10.09
CA PHE A 125 -19.57 -20.05 -8.79
C PHE A 125 -20.54 -18.92 -8.44
N ILE A 126 -20.42 -18.41 -7.21
CA ILE A 126 -21.15 -17.23 -6.76
C ILE A 126 -20.35 -15.98 -7.14
N ALA A 127 -20.84 -15.22 -8.11
CA ALA A 127 -20.17 -14.04 -8.64
C ALA A 127 -20.51 -12.81 -7.79
N THR A 128 -19.49 -12.21 -7.15
CA THR A 128 -19.63 -10.97 -6.39
C THR A 128 -19.35 -9.77 -7.30
N ASN A 129 -20.31 -8.85 -7.45
CA ASN A 129 -20.21 -7.69 -8.36
C ASN A 129 -20.88 -6.42 -7.81
N GLY A 130 -21.08 -6.36 -6.48
CA GLY A 130 -21.72 -5.25 -5.79
C GLY A 130 -21.38 -5.27 -4.30
N THR A 131 -22.29 -4.78 -3.45
CA THR A 131 -22.10 -4.74 -1.99
C THR A 131 -22.49 -6.05 -1.28
N GLY A 132 -23.13 -6.98 -1.99
CA GLY A 132 -23.56 -8.26 -1.47
C GLY A 132 -22.40 -9.21 -1.17
N GLN A 133 -22.63 -10.18 -0.28
CA GLN A 133 -21.63 -11.18 0.09
C GLN A 133 -22.20 -12.60 0.01
N LEU A 134 -21.32 -13.57 -0.24
CA LEU A 134 -21.57 -14.95 0.16
C LEU A 134 -21.37 -15.05 1.67
N ARG A 135 -22.38 -15.54 2.38
CA ARG A 135 -22.35 -15.71 3.83
C ARG A 135 -22.44 -17.17 4.22
N LYS A 136 -21.77 -17.54 5.30
CA LYS A 136 -21.87 -18.84 5.96
C LYS A 136 -22.27 -18.63 7.41
N GLU A 137 -23.44 -19.11 7.79
CA GLU A 137 -23.83 -19.25 9.20
C GLU A 137 -22.99 -20.36 9.84
N LEU A 138 -22.69 -20.23 11.13
CA LEU A 138 -21.85 -21.17 11.87
C LEU A 138 -22.51 -21.54 13.19
N SER A 139 -22.42 -22.81 13.57
CA SER A 139 -22.85 -23.33 14.87
C SER A 139 -21.75 -24.13 15.58
N SER A 140 -20.61 -24.32 14.91
CA SER A 140 -19.44 -25.06 15.39
C SER A 140 -18.23 -24.68 14.54
N ASP A 141 -17.05 -25.17 14.95
CA ASP A 141 -15.82 -25.05 14.18
C ASP A 141 -15.96 -25.65 12.77
N VAL A 142 -15.33 -25.00 11.82
CA VAL A 142 -15.14 -25.51 10.46
C VAL A 142 -13.66 -25.52 10.11
N ALA A 143 -13.24 -26.50 9.32
CA ALA A 143 -11.89 -26.61 8.81
C ALA A 143 -11.92 -26.53 7.28
N SER A 144 -11.27 -25.52 6.71
CA SER A 144 -11.17 -25.32 5.26
C SER A 144 -12.51 -25.39 4.52
N PHE A 145 -13.56 -24.77 5.06
CA PHE A 145 -14.87 -24.75 4.43
C PHE A 145 -14.83 -23.92 3.13
N LEU A 146 -15.15 -24.55 2.00
CA LEU A 146 -15.15 -23.92 0.69
C LEU A 146 -16.27 -22.88 0.57
N LEU A 147 -15.87 -21.65 0.25
CA LEU A 147 -16.70 -20.54 -0.16
C LEU A 147 -16.46 -20.30 -1.66
N PRO A 148 -17.35 -20.77 -2.55
CA PRO A 148 -17.12 -20.76 -4.00
C PRO A 148 -17.43 -19.40 -4.61
N VAL A 149 -16.62 -18.40 -4.26
CA VAL A 149 -16.74 -17.03 -4.78
C VAL A 149 -15.85 -16.79 -6.00
N GLY A 150 -16.21 -15.78 -6.78
CA GLY A 150 -15.42 -15.28 -7.90
C GLY A 150 -15.95 -13.93 -8.39
N GLU A 151 -15.30 -13.38 -9.41
CA GLU A 151 -15.68 -12.10 -10.01
C GLU A 151 -15.52 -12.19 -11.54
N GLY A 152 -16.52 -11.71 -12.27
CA GLY A 152 -16.52 -11.77 -13.74
C GLY A 152 -16.39 -13.21 -14.25
N SER A 153 -15.31 -13.49 -15.00
CA SER A 153 -14.98 -14.83 -15.50
C SER A 153 -14.18 -15.70 -14.53
N ASN A 154 -13.65 -15.11 -13.46
CA ASN A 154 -12.57 -15.71 -12.68
C ASN A 154 -13.10 -16.28 -11.37
N TYR A 155 -12.90 -17.58 -11.19
CA TYR A 155 -13.20 -18.28 -9.94
C TYR A 155 -12.02 -18.13 -8.99
N ARG A 156 -12.28 -17.58 -7.79
CA ARG A 156 -11.27 -17.28 -6.77
C ARG A 156 -11.80 -17.69 -5.40
N PRO A 157 -11.99 -18.99 -5.17
CA PRO A 157 -12.65 -19.47 -3.97
C PRO A 157 -11.88 -19.08 -2.72
N ALA A 158 -12.59 -19.05 -1.60
CA ALA A 158 -11.97 -18.86 -0.29
C ALA A 158 -12.27 -20.05 0.62
N PHE A 159 -11.43 -20.26 1.62
CA PHE A 159 -11.49 -21.38 2.54
C PHE A 159 -11.51 -20.83 3.96
N LEU A 160 -12.60 -21.09 4.68
CA LEU A 160 -12.81 -20.61 6.04
C LEU A 160 -12.41 -21.67 7.07
N THR A 161 -11.63 -21.26 8.05
CA THR A 161 -11.30 -22.08 9.22
C THR A 161 -11.64 -21.31 10.50
N THR A 162 -12.30 -21.96 11.45
CA THR A 162 -12.67 -21.37 12.75
C THR A 162 -12.36 -22.32 13.90
N SER A 163 -11.96 -21.75 15.05
CA SER A 163 -11.66 -22.48 16.30
C SER A 163 -12.28 -21.79 17.52
N GLY A 164 -13.54 -21.35 17.40
CA GLY A 164 -14.23 -20.56 18.42
C GLY A 164 -14.63 -21.38 19.65
N SER A 165 -14.67 -20.72 20.81
CA SER A 165 -15.21 -21.32 22.03
C SER A 165 -16.74 -21.22 22.14
N ALA A 166 -17.36 -20.30 21.38
CA ALA A 166 -18.82 -20.19 21.30
C ALA A 166 -19.28 -19.56 19.97
N TYR A 167 -20.49 -19.95 19.53
CA TYR A 167 -21.15 -19.52 18.30
C TYR A 167 -22.57 -19.03 18.60
N ALA A 168 -22.80 -17.72 18.55
CA ALA A 168 -24.09 -17.09 18.85
C ALA A 168 -24.53 -16.19 17.68
N SER A 169 -25.51 -16.64 16.89
CA SER A 169 -25.87 -16.00 15.60
C SER A 169 -24.63 -15.76 14.72
N ALA A 170 -23.73 -16.75 14.71
CA ALA A 170 -22.44 -16.61 14.07
C ALA A 170 -22.55 -16.63 12.55
N ASN A 171 -21.85 -15.70 11.91
CA ASN A 171 -21.84 -15.57 10.46
C ASN A 171 -20.47 -15.12 9.98
N PHE A 172 -20.05 -15.65 8.83
CA PHE A 172 -18.89 -15.19 8.10
C PHE A 172 -19.29 -14.82 6.67
N GLY A 173 -19.00 -13.60 6.25
CA GLY A 173 -19.27 -13.09 4.92
C GLY A 173 -17.98 -12.86 4.14
N VAL A 174 -17.99 -13.16 2.84
CA VAL A 174 -16.86 -12.92 1.93
C VAL A 174 -17.36 -12.39 0.59
N LYS A 175 -16.56 -11.52 -0.02
CA LYS A 175 -16.64 -11.16 -1.44
C LYS A 175 -15.26 -11.26 -2.09
N VAL A 176 -15.21 -11.26 -3.42
CA VAL A 176 -13.97 -11.15 -4.21
C VAL A 176 -14.00 -9.82 -4.93
N LEU A 177 -12.86 -9.14 -4.97
CA LEU A 177 -12.61 -7.99 -5.85
C LEU A 177 -11.40 -8.27 -6.72
N GLY A 178 -11.53 -8.16 -8.04
CA GLY A 178 -10.44 -8.31 -9.02
C GLY A 178 -9.59 -7.05 -9.15
N ALA A 179 -9.13 -6.54 -8.02
CA ALA A 179 -8.21 -5.42 -7.94
C ALA A 179 -7.28 -5.59 -6.73
N ALA A 180 -6.12 -4.95 -6.77
CA ALA A 180 -5.27 -4.85 -5.60
C ALA A 180 -6.01 -4.15 -4.45
N ASP A 181 -5.64 -4.48 -3.21
CA ASP A 181 -6.19 -3.77 -2.05
C ASP A 181 -5.86 -2.27 -2.17
N ALA A 182 -6.90 -1.43 -2.18
CA ALA A 182 -6.77 0.01 -2.34
C ALA A 182 -5.99 0.68 -1.20
N THR A 183 -5.87 0.00 -0.05
CA THR A 183 -5.16 0.50 1.13
C THR A 183 -3.71 0.02 1.22
N LYS A 184 -3.26 -0.79 0.24
CA LYS A 184 -1.89 -1.34 0.23
C LYS A 184 -0.86 -0.22 0.21
N PRO A 185 0.31 -0.41 0.83
CA PRO A 185 1.42 0.54 0.69
C PRO A 185 1.77 0.81 -0.79
N LEU A 186 2.07 2.07 -1.11
CA LEU A 186 2.20 2.56 -2.49
C LEU A 186 3.27 1.81 -3.30
N SER A 187 4.42 1.58 -2.68
CA SER A 187 5.64 1.16 -3.37
C SER A 187 5.93 -0.34 -3.30
N LEU A 188 4.93 -1.18 -3.00
CA LEU A 188 5.12 -2.63 -2.90
C LEU A 188 5.54 -3.26 -4.24
N ALA A 189 6.58 -4.10 -4.19
CA ALA A 189 7.13 -4.79 -5.36
C ALA A 189 6.33 -6.04 -5.77
N SER A 190 5.81 -6.80 -4.80
CA SER A 190 4.94 -7.96 -5.06
C SER A 190 3.59 -7.80 -4.35
N TYR A 191 2.50 -8.05 -5.06
CA TYR A 191 1.14 -8.05 -4.51
C TYR A 191 0.16 -8.76 -5.44
N LEU A 192 -1.02 -9.09 -4.92
CA LEU A 192 -2.12 -9.63 -5.69
C LEU A 192 -3.05 -8.53 -6.22
N ASN A 193 -3.43 -8.61 -7.49
CA ASN A 193 -4.56 -7.91 -8.11
C ASN A 193 -5.90 -8.60 -7.81
N THR A 194 -6.03 -9.16 -6.62
CA THR A 194 -7.29 -9.66 -6.06
C THR A 194 -7.26 -9.53 -4.55
N ASN A 195 -8.41 -9.33 -3.95
CA ASN A 195 -8.57 -9.36 -2.50
C ASN A 195 -9.94 -9.90 -2.06
N TRP A 196 -10.03 -10.26 -0.79
CA TRP A 196 -11.23 -10.83 -0.17
C TRP A 196 -11.69 -9.97 1.01
N PRO A 197 -12.59 -9.01 0.77
CA PRO A 197 -13.24 -8.30 1.86
C PRO A 197 -14.21 -9.21 2.61
N VAL A 198 -14.14 -9.15 3.93
CA VAL A 198 -14.78 -10.09 4.84
C VAL A 198 -15.56 -9.38 5.93
N THR A 199 -16.54 -10.08 6.47
CA THR A 199 -17.27 -9.70 7.69
C THR A 199 -17.41 -10.91 8.59
N ARG A 200 -17.36 -10.71 9.91
CA ARG A 200 -17.64 -11.77 10.88
C ARG A 200 -18.45 -11.26 12.06
N THR A 201 -19.34 -12.10 12.58
CA THR A 201 -20.13 -11.83 13.78
C THR A 201 -20.32 -13.09 14.60
N GLY A 202 -20.58 -12.95 15.89
CA GLY A 202 -21.10 -14.04 16.73
C GLY A 202 -20.14 -15.20 17.04
N ILE A 203 -18.85 -15.08 16.70
CA ILE A 203 -17.81 -16.05 17.05
C ILE A 203 -16.97 -15.48 18.19
N THR A 204 -16.91 -16.20 19.32
CA THR A 204 -16.14 -15.79 20.50
C THR A 204 -14.98 -16.75 20.75
N GLY A 205 -13.82 -16.23 21.14
CA GLY A 205 -12.61 -17.01 21.39
C GLY A 205 -11.95 -17.56 20.11
N GLY A 206 -10.75 -18.10 20.28
CA GLY A 206 -10.01 -18.77 19.21
C GLY A 206 -9.66 -17.90 18.00
N THR A 207 -9.44 -18.55 16.85
CA THR A 207 -9.09 -17.93 15.58
C THR A 207 -10.18 -18.10 14.54
N VAL A 208 -10.32 -17.09 13.68
CA VAL A 208 -11.13 -17.15 12.45
C VAL A 208 -10.18 -16.74 11.35
N SER A 209 -9.92 -17.62 10.40
CA SER A 209 -8.97 -17.38 9.31
C SER A 209 -9.63 -17.63 7.97
N LEU A 210 -9.29 -16.80 6.99
CA LEU A 210 -9.66 -16.99 5.61
C LEU A 210 -8.40 -17.22 4.78
N SER A 211 -8.42 -18.24 3.92
CA SER A 211 -7.44 -18.43 2.85
C SER A 211 -8.13 -18.22 1.50
N GLY A 212 -7.70 -17.23 0.73
CA GLY A 212 -8.19 -16.93 -0.61
C GLY A 212 -7.31 -17.57 -1.67
N GLN A 213 -7.92 -18.18 -2.68
CA GLN A 213 -7.23 -18.73 -3.84
C GLN A 213 -7.21 -17.73 -5.00
N TYR A 214 -6.01 -17.29 -5.39
CA TYR A 214 -5.78 -16.42 -6.55
C TYR A 214 -5.50 -17.23 -7.82
N ILE A 215 -5.48 -16.54 -8.96
CA ILE A 215 -5.02 -17.09 -10.24
C ILE A 215 -3.69 -16.45 -10.64
N ASP A 216 -2.87 -17.13 -11.45
CA ASP A 216 -1.55 -16.61 -11.85
C ASP A 216 -1.57 -15.18 -12.42
N PRO A 217 -2.57 -14.78 -13.24
CA PRO A 217 -2.69 -13.40 -13.71
C PRO A 217 -2.91 -12.34 -12.62
N ASP A 218 -3.28 -12.74 -11.40
CA ASP A 218 -3.41 -11.81 -10.27
C ASP A 218 -2.05 -11.41 -9.70
N VAL A 219 -1.00 -12.18 -9.93
CA VAL A 219 0.32 -11.94 -9.32
C VAL A 219 1.01 -10.78 -10.02
N VAL A 220 1.29 -9.73 -9.25
CA VAL A 220 2.23 -8.66 -9.64
C VAL A 220 3.54 -8.90 -8.90
N GLY A 221 4.66 -8.84 -9.62
CA GLY A 221 6.00 -9.04 -9.06
C GLY A 221 6.36 -10.53 -8.90
N THR A 222 7.01 -10.87 -7.80
CA THR A 222 7.48 -12.23 -7.50
C THR A 222 6.52 -12.93 -6.54
N GLU A 223 5.93 -14.05 -6.96
CA GLU A 223 4.97 -14.83 -6.19
C GLU A 223 5.54 -15.39 -4.89
N ALA A 224 6.78 -15.89 -4.91
CA ALA A 224 7.43 -16.47 -3.73
C ALA A 224 7.62 -15.47 -2.57
N ASN A 225 7.47 -14.17 -2.84
CA ASN A 225 7.55 -13.13 -1.82
C ASN A 225 6.19 -12.80 -1.19
N LEU A 226 5.09 -13.36 -1.71
CA LEU A 226 3.76 -13.06 -1.21
C LEU A 226 3.54 -13.68 0.18
N VAL A 227 2.81 -12.93 0.99
CA VAL A 227 2.43 -13.25 2.36
C VAL A 227 0.97 -12.86 2.52
N GLY A 228 0.22 -13.64 3.29
CA GLY A 228 -1.15 -13.27 3.65
C GLY A 228 -1.19 -12.05 4.58
N TYR A 229 -2.05 -11.10 4.26
CA TYR A 229 -2.28 -9.91 5.08
C TYR A 229 -3.77 -9.73 5.38
N TYR A 230 -4.05 -9.25 6.58
CA TYR A 230 -5.37 -8.74 6.95
C TYR A 230 -5.27 -7.25 7.30
N THR A 231 -6.25 -6.46 6.84
CA THR A 231 -6.46 -5.09 7.33
C THR A 231 -7.90 -4.87 7.76
N SER A 232 -8.09 -4.20 8.89
CA SER A 232 -9.39 -3.69 9.35
C SER A 232 -9.78 -2.34 8.72
N GLY A 233 -8.90 -1.79 7.86
CA GLY A 233 -8.98 -0.42 7.34
C GLY A 233 -8.11 0.59 8.10
N THR A 234 -7.64 0.23 9.30
CA THR A 234 -6.67 1.04 10.05
C THR A 234 -5.26 0.50 9.86
N ASP A 235 -4.98 -0.70 10.35
CA ASP A 235 -3.65 -1.32 10.34
C ASP A 235 -3.59 -2.58 9.49
N TRP A 236 -2.37 -2.93 9.08
CA TRP A 236 -2.05 -4.19 8.45
C TRP A 236 -1.48 -5.16 9.48
N THR A 237 -1.77 -6.44 9.31
CA THR A 237 -1.09 -7.50 10.07
C THR A 237 -0.88 -8.73 9.19
N SER A 238 0.31 -9.32 9.33
CA SER A 238 0.65 -10.62 8.77
C SER A 238 0.82 -11.70 9.84
N ALA A 239 0.31 -11.45 11.06
CA ALA A 239 0.41 -12.40 12.15
C ALA A 239 -0.46 -13.64 11.88
N GLY A 240 0.14 -14.82 11.91
CA GLY A 240 -0.56 -16.09 11.65
C GLY A 240 -0.97 -16.28 10.19
N GLU A 241 -0.33 -15.57 9.28
CA GLU A 241 -0.55 -15.71 7.84
C GLU A 241 -0.14 -17.08 7.29
N THR A 242 -0.66 -17.38 6.10
CA THR A 242 -0.28 -18.56 5.31
C THR A 242 -0.10 -18.17 3.85
N HIS A 243 0.92 -18.72 3.20
CA HIS A 243 1.08 -18.70 1.74
C HIS A 243 1.38 -20.10 1.21
N ASN A 244 0.70 -20.49 0.13
CA ASN A 244 0.95 -21.73 -0.59
C ASN A 244 0.90 -21.47 -2.10
N ALA A 245 2.07 -21.28 -2.71
CA ALA A 245 2.19 -21.07 -4.16
C ALA A 245 1.83 -22.32 -4.99
N ALA A 246 1.84 -23.53 -4.43
CA ALA A 246 1.44 -24.72 -5.19
C ALA A 246 -0.08 -24.79 -5.40
N THR A 247 -0.86 -24.16 -4.53
CA THR A 247 -2.32 -24.08 -4.62
C THR A 247 -2.83 -22.67 -4.89
N ASN A 248 -1.93 -21.71 -5.11
CA ASN A 248 -2.21 -20.28 -5.27
C ASN A 248 -3.05 -19.71 -4.13
N GLN A 249 -2.66 -19.94 -2.87
CA GLN A 249 -3.42 -19.52 -1.70
C GLN A 249 -2.65 -18.56 -0.81
N VAL A 250 -3.30 -17.48 -0.39
CA VAL A 250 -2.85 -16.61 0.71
C VAL A 250 -3.94 -16.52 1.76
N GLY A 251 -3.56 -16.51 3.04
CA GLY A 251 -4.53 -16.47 4.13
C GLY A 251 -4.03 -15.71 5.34
N ALA A 252 -4.97 -15.18 6.11
CA ALA A 252 -4.70 -14.46 7.33
C ALA A 252 -5.85 -14.61 8.34
N PRO A 253 -5.57 -14.50 9.65
CA PRO A 253 -6.59 -14.36 10.68
C PRO A 253 -7.39 -13.07 10.51
N VAL A 254 -8.72 -13.18 10.55
CA VAL A 254 -9.67 -12.07 10.54
C VAL A 254 -9.97 -11.68 11.98
N THR A 255 -9.38 -10.58 12.45
CA THR A 255 -9.38 -10.19 13.86
C THR A 255 -10.46 -9.18 14.23
N ALA A 256 -11.01 -8.41 13.28
CA ALA A 256 -12.09 -7.46 13.51
C ALA A 256 -13.42 -7.89 12.86
N ALA A 257 -14.49 -7.12 13.08
CA ALA A 257 -15.83 -7.41 12.56
C ALA A 257 -15.92 -7.31 11.02
N SER A 258 -15.04 -6.52 10.41
CA SER A 258 -14.91 -6.38 8.96
C SER A 258 -13.46 -6.08 8.59
N GLY A 259 -13.08 -6.39 7.36
CA GLY A 259 -11.76 -6.03 6.84
C GLY A 259 -11.51 -6.66 5.48
N VAL A 260 -10.24 -6.73 5.09
CA VAL A 260 -9.80 -7.29 3.80
C VAL A 260 -8.66 -8.25 4.04
N VAL A 261 -8.76 -9.43 3.43
CA VAL A 261 -7.64 -10.37 3.29
C VAL A 261 -7.05 -10.20 1.90
N SER A 262 -5.73 -10.07 1.80
CA SER A 262 -5.00 -9.88 0.53
C SER A 262 -3.62 -10.52 0.60
N GLY A 263 -2.94 -10.60 -0.55
CA GLY A 263 -1.57 -11.10 -0.65
C GLY A 263 -0.61 -10.00 -1.07
N MET A 264 0.46 -9.80 -0.32
CA MET A 264 1.52 -8.84 -0.66
C MET A 264 2.86 -9.23 -0.05
N ASN A 265 3.93 -8.61 -0.55
CA ASN A 265 5.26 -8.76 0.03
C ASN A 265 5.24 -8.37 1.51
N LYS A 266 6.12 -8.96 2.34
CA LYS A 266 6.42 -8.37 3.65
C LYS A 266 6.84 -6.91 3.47
N PHE A 267 6.49 -6.06 4.42
CA PHE A 267 6.96 -4.68 4.44
C PHE A 267 6.99 -4.15 5.86
N VAL A 268 7.72 -3.05 6.04
CA VAL A 268 7.58 -2.20 7.21
C VAL A 268 7.37 -0.75 6.78
N LEU A 269 6.67 -0.01 7.64
CA LEU A 269 6.38 1.41 7.44
C LEU A 269 7.21 2.24 8.42
N VAL A 270 8.03 3.14 7.89
CA VAL A 270 8.94 3.99 8.67
C VAL A 270 8.44 5.43 8.66
N GLY A 271 8.11 5.94 9.84
CA GLY A 271 8.04 7.38 10.07
C GLY A 271 9.41 7.91 10.45
N ALA A 272 9.87 8.97 9.81
CA ALA A 272 11.14 9.59 10.18
C ALA A 272 11.00 11.10 10.16
N LYS A 273 11.74 11.78 11.04
CA LYS A 273 11.78 13.24 11.10
C LYS A 273 13.21 13.74 11.22
N ALA A 274 13.57 14.77 10.47
CA ALA A 274 14.90 15.36 10.46
C ALA A 274 14.86 16.85 10.08
N PHE A 275 15.91 17.61 10.39
CA PHE A 275 16.09 18.96 9.88
C PHE A 275 17.41 19.10 9.13
N LEU A 276 17.39 19.90 8.06
CA LEU A 276 18.54 20.23 7.24
C LEU A 276 19.03 21.63 7.62
N GLN A 277 20.28 21.75 8.10
CA GLN A 277 20.82 23.03 8.57
C GLN A 277 20.73 24.14 7.51
N GLY A 278 20.93 23.80 6.24
CA GLY A 278 20.92 24.76 5.14
C GLY A 278 19.57 25.46 4.92
N ALA A 279 18.47 24.73 5.12
CA ALA A 279 17.12 25.26 4.93
C ALA A 279 16.44 25.70 6.24
N TYR A 280 16.92 25.27 7.40
CA TYR A 280 16.26 25.54 8.68
C TYR A 280 16.32 27.02 9.08
N ASP A 281 15.17 27.57 9.42
CA ASP A 281 15.04 28.95 9.87
C ASP A 281 15.09 29.06 11.40
N ALA A 282 16.27 29.40 11.91
CA ALA A 282 16.50 29.65 13.34
C ALA A 282 16.20 31.11 13.77
N ASN A 283 15.74 31.98 12.87
CA ASN A 283 15.49 33.38 13.19
C ASN A 283 14.17 33.51 13.95
N THR A 284 14.23 33.87 15.23
CA THR A 284 13.05 34.01 16.11
C THR A 284 12.06 35.10 15.67
N LEU A 285 12.44 36.00 14.76
CA LEU A 285 11.58 37.02 14.18
C LEU A 285 10.95 36.61 12.84
N SER A 286 11.33 35.46 12.30
CA SER A 286 10.79 34.97 11.03
C SER A 286 9.42 34.33 11.23
N PRO A 287 8.45 34.56 10.32
CA PRO A 287 7.20 33.80 10.30
C PRO A 287 7.41 32.30 10.00
N SER A 288 8.61 31.92 9.55
CA SER A 288 9.01 30.52 9.33
C SER A 288 9.91 29.97 10.44
N TYR A 289 10.05 30.67 11.58
CA TYR A 289 10.86 30.22 12.70
C TYR A 289 10.52 28.78 13.11
N GLY A 290 11.52 27.90 13.11
CA GLY A 290 11.35 26.48 13.41
C GLY A 290 11.04 25.58 12.21
N LEU A 291 10.90 26.15 11.00
CA LEU A 291 10.62 25.42 9.78
C LEU A 291 11.78 25.50 8.80
N MET A 292 11.86 24.55 7.88
CA MET A 292 12.75 24.60 6.73
C MET A 292 12.17 25.45 5.60
N ALA A 293 13.02 26.10 4.83
CA ALA A 293 12.65 26.80 3.61
C ALA A 293 12.42 25.80 2.47
N ALA A 294 11.29 25.91 1.78
CA ALA A 294 10.90 25.02 0.68
C ALA A 294 11.04 25.70 -0.69
N ASN A 295 12.14 26.41 -0.95
CA ASN A 295 12.26 27.20 -2.18
C ASN A 295 12.33 26.30 -3.43
N LEU A 296 12.97 25.12 -3.33
CA LEU A 296 13.19 24.21 -4.46
C LEU A 296 11.89 23.75 -5.12
N ARG A 297 10.80 23.57 -4.36
CA ARG A 297 9.50 23.12 -4.88
C ARG A 297 8.87 24.08 -5.89
N THR A 298 9.37 25.31 -5.96
CA THR A 298 8.93 26.34 -6.92
C THR A 298 9.66 26.27 -8.26
N LEU A 299 10.64 25.39 -8.41
CA LEU A 299 11.20 25.05 -9.72
C LEU A 299 10.13 24.33 -10.56
N PRO A 300 10.22 24.40 -11.90
CA PRO A 300 9.43 23.55 -12.78
C PRO A 300 9.53 22.07 -12.38
N PHE A 301 8.41 21.35 -12.34
CA PHE A 301 8.37 19.92 -12.04
C PHE A 301 8.81 19.10 -13.26
N GLY A 302 9.74 18.15 -13.09
CA GLY A 302 10.11 17.21 -14.15
C GLY A 302 11.59 16.82 -14.12
N SER A 303 12.06 16.25 -15.23
CA SER A 303 13.49 15.99 -15.46
C SER A 303 14.11 17.12 -16.29
N SER A 304 15.33 17.52 -15.95
CA SER A 304 16.10 18.52 -16.71
C SER A 304 17.58 18.14 -16.73
N ALA A 305 18.17 18.11 -17.91
CA ALA A 305 19.60 17.82 -18.09
C ALA A 305 20.52 18.92 -17.54
N VAL A 306 19.97 20.11 -17.28
CA VAL A 306 20.69 21.28 -16.73
C VAL A 306 20.24 21.61 -15.31
N ASN A 307 19.56 20.68 -14.64
CA ASN A 307 19.14 20.80 -13.25
C ASN A 307 18.25 22.01 -12.94
N THR A 308 17.40 22.45 -13.86
CA THR A 308 16.49 23.60 -13.65
C THR A 308 15.12 23.22 -13.09
N ASN A 309 14.92 21.94 -12.77
CA ASN A 309 13.63 21.40 -12.35
C ASN A 309 13.73 20.80 -10.96
N PHE A 310 12.62 20.80 -10.22
CA PHE A 310 12.48 19.90 -9.08
C PHE A 310 12.33 18.47 -9.63
N PRO A 311 13.23 17.52 -9.28
CA PRO A 311 13.22 16.19 -9.85
C PRO A 311 11.90 15.47 -9.59
N SER A 312 11.25 15.02 -10.66
CA SER A 312 10.04 14.19 -10.58
C SER A 312 10.34 12.73 -10.20
N THR A 313 11.61 12.32 -10.31
CA THR A 313 12.11 10.99 -9.97
C THR A 313 13.29 11.09 -9.02
N ASP A 314 13.57 10.02 -8.29
CA ASP A 314 14.72 9.86 -7.42
C ASP A 314 16.03 10.43 -8.03
N PRO A 315 16.55 11.55 -7.49
CA PRO A 315 17.75 12.19 -8.02
C PRO A 315 19.01 11.39 -7.71
N TYR A 316 19.00 10.50 -6.71
CA TYR A 316 20.18 9.81 -6.22
C TYR A 316 20.68 8.70 -7.18
N ARG A 317 19.93 8.38 -8.23
CA ARG A 317 20.33 7.45 -9.31
C ARG A 317 21.02 8.12 -10.49
N VAL A 318 21.07 9.46 -10.52
CA VAL A 318 21.64 10.23 -11.63
C VAL A 318 22.89 10.96 -11.17
N ALA A 319 23.82 11.21 -12.10
CA ALA A 319 25.00 12.02 -11.84
C ALA A 319 24.58 13.46 -11.47
N PRO A 320 25.31 14.13 -10.54
CA PRO A 320 26.53 13.65 -9.89
C PRO A 320 26.27 12.74 -8.67
N TYR A 321 25.03 12.63 -8.19
CA TYR A 321 24.70 12.00 -6.91
C TYR A 321 24.98 10.49 -6.86
N ASN A 322 24.77 9.79 -7.97
CA ASN A 322 24.98 8.33 -8.07
C ASN A 322 26.44 7.88 -7.85
N THR A 323 27.40 8.81 -7.74
CA THR A 323 28.79 8.49 -7.41
C THR A 323 29.01 8.21 -5.91
N TYR A 324 28.10 8.64 -5.04
CA TYR A 324 28.20 8.44 -3.58
C TYR A 324 26.88 8.05 -2.89
N PHE A 325 25.80 7.95 -3.67
CA PHE A 325 24.56 7.28 -3.29
C PHE A 325 24.37 6.01 -4.11
N SER A 326 24.39 4.86 -3.42
CA SER A 326 24.17 3.55 -4.03
C SER A 326 22.90 2.94 -3.47
N HIS A 327 22.00 2.54 -4.35
CA HIS A 327 20.81 1.82 -3.94
C HIS A 327 21.13 0.36 -3.59
N VAL A 328 20.62 -0.11 -2.46
CA VAL A 328 20.71 -1.51 -2.00
C VAL A 328 19.30 -2.07 -1.91
N ASN A 329 19.07 -3.23 -2.54
CA ASN A 329 17.79 -3.95 -2.55
C ASN A 329 16.56 -3.08 -2.87
N ASN A 330 16.75 -2.06 -3.70
CA ASN A 330 15.69 -1.19 -4.18
C ASN A 330 15.86 -0.97 -5.68
N THR A 331 15.21 -1.81 -6.47
CA THR A 331 15.23 -1.79 -7.93
C THR A 331 14.21 -0.80 -8.51
N ASN A 332 13.20 -0.42 -7.73
CA ASN A 332 12.16 0.51 -8.16
C ASN A 332 12.67 1.95 -8.10
N VAL A 333 12.34 2.74 -9.12
CA VAL A 333 12.65 4.18 -9.15
C VAL A 333 11.49 4.94 -8.52
N GLU A 334 11.74 5.61 -7.41
CA GLU A 334 10.75 6.47 -6.77
C GLU A 334 10.39 7.64 -7.69
N THR A 335 9.09 7.80 -7.93
CA THR A 335 8.55 8.83 -8.83
C THR A 335 7.41 9.54 -8.14
N ILE A 336 7.48 10.87 -8.09
CA ILE A 336 6.38 11.71 -7.61
C ILE A 336 5.25 11.60 -8.63
N PRO A 337 4.02 11.22 -8.22
CA PRO A 337 2.95 10.90 -9.15
C PRO A 337 2.44 12.12 -9.95
N ASN A 338 2.52 13.32 -9.39
CA ASN A 338 2.13 14.56 -10.05
C ASN A 338 2.70 15.80 -9.33
N SER A 339 2.70 16.95 -10.01
CA SER A 339 3.22 18.21 -9.46
C SER A 339 2.44 18.76 -8.25
N GLY A 340 1.23 18.26 -7.99
CA GLY A 340 0.42 18.65 -6.82
C GLY A 340 1.08 18.28 -5.49
N VAL A 341 1.88 17.21 -5.48
CA VAL A 341 2.66 16.79 -4.29
C VAL A 341 3.64 17.86 -3.84
N ILE A 342 4.29 18.56 -4.79
CA ILE A 342 5.25 19.64 -4.48
C ILE A 342 4.60 21.05 -4.52
N GLY A 343 3.29 21.10 -4.78
CA GLY A 343 2.50 22.33 -4.71
C GLY A 343 2.34 22.83 -3.26
N PRO A 344 1.75 24.02 -3.07
CA PRO A 344 1.36 24.49 -1.74
C PRO A 344 0.38 23.50 -1.08
N GLN A 345 0.67 23.11 0.15
CA GLN A 345 -0.16 22.19 0.92
C GLN A 345 -1.17 22.93 1.80
N ALA A 346 -2.17 22.20 2.30
CA ALA A 346 -3.21 22.76 3.17
C ALA A 346 -2.61 23.37 4.46
N LEU A 347 -1.62 22.70 5.03
CA LEU A 347 -0.73 23.26 6.04
C LEU A 347 0.60 23.59 5.36
N THR A 348 1.03 24.84 5.45
CA THR A 348 2.30 25.27 4.84
C THR A 348 3.52 24.60 5.45
N GLN A 349 3.36 23.88 6.57
CA GLN A 349 4.38 23.08 7.23
C GLN A 349 4.65 21.76 6.48
N ASP A 350 3.66 21.28 5.72
CA ASP A 350 3.72 20.03 4.96
C ASP A 350 4.30 20.24 3.55
N ASP A 351 4.62 21.50 3.19
CA ASP A 351 5.25 21.81 1.90
C ASP A 351 6.57 21.03 1.74
N ILE A 352 6.79 20.45 0.56
CA ILE A 352 8.01 19.67 0.29
C ILE A 352 9.23 20.58 0.18
N VAL A 353 10.26 20.29 0.97
CA VAL A 353 11.57 20.96 0.94
C VAL A 353 12.44 20.34 -0.13
N ASP A 354 12.64 19.01 -0.08
CA ASP A 354 13.56 18.31 -0.97
C ASP A 354 13.42 16.78 -0.92
N TRP A 355 14.22 16.07 -1.72
CA TRP A 355 14.46 14.63 -1.62
C TRP A 355 15.48 14.28 -0.52
N VAL A 356 15.27 13.17 0.18
CA VAL A 356 16.22 12.56 1.13
C VAL A 356 16.46 11.08 0.78
N PHE A 357 17.60 10.54 1.21
CA PHE A 357 18.02 9.18 0.97
C PHE A 357 18.10 8.39 2.29
N LEU A 358 17.26 7.38 2.43
CA LEU A 358 17.15 6.57 3.63
C LEU A 358 17.91 5.25 3.48
N GLN A 359 18.58 4.82 4.54
CA GLN A 359 19.19 3.50 4.64
C GLN A 359 18.59 2.79 5.86
N LEU A 360 17.93 1.66 5.63
CA LEU A 360 17.49 0.78 6.69
C LEU A 360 18.55 -0.31 6.89
N ARG A 361 19.02 -0.46 8.12
CA ARG A 361 20.12 -1.36 8.48
C ARG A 361 19.70 -2.35 9.54
N ASP A 362 20.28 -3.53 9.48
CA ASP A 362 20.15 -4.52 10.55
C ASP A 362 20.99 -4.16 11.78
N LEU A 363 20.90 -5.01 12.81
CA LEU A 363 21.66 -4.87 14.05
C LEU A 363 22.88 -5.79 14.10
N THR A 364 23.31 -6.38 12.97
CA THR A 364 24.43 -7.33 12.99
C THR A 364 25.73 -6.56 13.25
N PRO A 365 26.42 -6.84 14.39
CA PRO A 365 27.59 -6.05 14.76
C PRO A 365 28.82 -6.38 13.91
N THR A 366 28.83 -7.52 13.21
CA THR A 366 29.93 -7.98 12.34
C THR A 366 29.36 -8.70 11.11
N PRO A 367 29.66 -8.29 9.86
CA PRO A 367 30.65 -7.28 9.46
C PRO A 367 30.20 -5.81 9.63
N GLY A 368 29.10 -5.55 10.34
CA GLY A 368 28.61 -4.21 10.72
C GLY A 368 27.24 -3.95 10.11
N ASN A 369 26.41 -3.16 10.81
CA ASN A 369 24.99 -2.85 10.55
C ASN A 369 24.64 -2.77 9.06
N VAL A 370 24.37 -3.92 8.45
CA VAL A 370 24.33 -4.09 6.99
C VAL A 370 23.12 -3.33 6.47
N ILE A 371 23.31 -2.59 5.38
CA ILE A 371 22.18 -1.94 4.70
C ILE A 371 21.30 -3.04 4.10
N LEU A 372 20.11 -3.22 4.68
CA LEU A 372 19.11 -4.15 4.20
C LEU A 372 18.43 -3.62 2.94
N GLN A 373 18.09 -2.33 2.95
CA GLN A 373 17.45 -1.67 1.82
C GLN A 373 17.63 -0.15 1.92
N THR A 374 17.66 0.51 0.77
CA THR A 374 17.69 1.98 0.66
C THR A 374 16.43 2.50 -0.01
N ARG A 375 15.94 3.68 0.39
CA ARG A 375 14.76 4.31 -0.20
C ARG A 375 14.95 5.82 -0.34
N SER A 376 14.58 6.37 -1.48
CA SER A 376 14.44 7.82 -1.64
C SER A 376 13.05 8.25 -1.19
N ALA A 377 12.97 9.38 -0.50
CA ALA A 377 11.76 9.92 0.10
C ALA A 377 11.77 11.46 0.03
N LEU A 378 10.69 12.10 0.44
CA LEU A 378 10.57 13.55 0.49
C LEU A 378 10.61 14.05 1.93
N ILE A 379 11.15 15.24 2.14
CA ILE A 379 11.15 15.90 3.45
C ILE A 379 10.32 17.18 3.42
N GLN A 380 9.45 17.36 4.41
CA GLN A 380 8.54 18.51 4.58
C GLN A 380 9.17 19.61 5.44
N ARG A 381 8.57 20.81 5.47
CA ARG A 381 9.15 21.97 6.17
C ARG A 381 9.23 21.80 7.68
N ASP A 382 8.33 21.05 8.28
CA ASP A 382 8.39 20.71 9.72
C ASP A 382 9.35 19.56 10.03
N GLY A 383 9.97 18.97 9.01
CA GLY A 383 10.97 17.91 9.14
C GLY A 383 10.41 16.51 8.94
N ASP A 384 9.12 16.35 8.65
CA ASP A 384 8.52 15.04 8.40
C ASP A 384 9.05 14.45 7.09
N ILE A 385 9.46 13.18 7.14
CA ILE A 385 9.89 12.43 5.96
C ILE A 385 8.75 11.53 5.51
N VAL A 386 8.32 11.74 4.27
CA VAL A 386 7.12 11.16 3.67
C VAL A 386 7.47 10.44 2.36
N ASP A 387 6.66 9.46 1.97
CA ASP A 387 6.81 8.77 0.68
C ASP A 387 6.47 9.71 -0.49
N VAL A 388 6.56 9.20 -1.72
CA VAL A 388 6.40 9.98 -2.95
C VAL A 388 5.03 10.62 -3.15
N ASP A 389 4.02 10.25 -2.36
CA ASP A 389 2.71 10.89 -2.34
C ASP A 389 2.66 12.19 -1.51
N GLY A 390 3.71 12.48 -0.74
CA GLY A 390 3.79 13.64 0.12
C GLY A 390 3.12 13.48 1.49
N TYR A 391 2.58 12.31 1.84
CA TYR A 391 1.83 12.12 3.09
C TYR A 391 1.99 10.77 3.78
N SER A 392 2.34 9.70 3.06
CA SER A 392 2.44 8.36 3.65
C SER A 392 3.78 8.16 4.36
N PRO A 393 3.86 7.32 5.39
CA PRO A 393 5.15 6.80 5.88
C PRO A 393 5.91 6.06 4.78
N VAL A 394 7.24 6.03 4.87
CA VAL A 394 8.08 5.40 3.85
C VAL A 394 7.98 3.87 3.97
N THR A 395 7.63 3.22 2.86
CA THR A 395 7.54 1.75 2.80
C THR A 395 8.89 1.13 2.43
N PHE A 396 9.37 0.20 3.27
CA PHE A 396 10.48 -0.70 2.95
C PHE A 396 9.95 -2.10 2.62
N ASN A 397 10.28 -2.61 1.43
CA ASN A 397 9.77 -3.86 0.85
C ASN A 397 10.63 -5.06 1.24
N GLY A 398 10.00 -6.19 1.50
CA GLY A 398 10.66 -7.45 1.86
C GLY A 398 11.28 -7.44 3.25
N ILE A 399 10.90 -6.48 4.11
CA ILE A 399 11.40 -6.34 5.46
C ILE A 399 10.34 -6.85 6.45
N ALA A 400 10.76 -7.68 7.40
CA ALA A 400 9.90 -8.18 8.46
C ALA A 400 9.79 -7.19 9.63
N ASN A 401 8.83 -7.40 10.52
CA ASN A 401 8.77 -6.65 11.78
C ASN A 401 10.03 -6.93 12.61
N GLY A 402 10.66 -5.89 13.16
CA GLY A 402 11.93 -6.05 13.88
C GLY A 402 12.50 -4.75 14.42
N SER A 403 13.71 -4.83 14.98
CA SER A 403 14.47 -3.66 15.42
C SER A 403 15.54 -3.31 14.40
N TYR A 404 15.60 -2.04 14.01
CA TYR A 404 16.46 -1.57 12.92
C TYR A 404 17.17 -0.27 13.28
N ILE A 405 18.20 0.04 12.50
CA ILE A 405 18.85 1.34 12.45
C ILE A 405 18.39 2.06 11.19
N LEU A 406 18.01 3.33 11.32
CA LEU A 406 17.72 4.20 10.19
C LEU A 406 18.79 5.28 10.07
N THR A 407 19.36 5.42 8.88
CA THR A 407 20.21 6.54 8.50
C THR A 407 19.47 7.44 7.51
N VAL A 408 19.45 8.74 7.77
CA VAL A 408 18.97 9.77 6.84
C VAL A 408 20.17 10.45 6.22
N ARG A 409 20.24 10.47 4.88
CA ARG A 409 21.25 11.18 4.09
C ARG A 409 20.57 12.15 3.14
N HIS A 410 21.33 13.12 2.66
CA HIS A 410 20.83 14.17 1.77
C HIS A 410 21.94 14.62 0.82
N ARG A 411 21.58 15.13 -0.36
CA ARG A 411 22.51 15.43 -1.45
C ARG A 411 23.72 16.29 -1.07
N ASN A 412 23.54 17.22 -0.13
CA ASN A 412 24.57 18.18 0.29
C ASN A 412 24.62 18.44 1.81
N HIS A 413 24.03 17.53 2.59
CA HIS A 413 24.16 17.50 4.04
C HIS A 413 24.81 16.18 4.49
N LEU A 414 25.57 16.23 5.58
CA LEU A 414 26.15 15.04 6.20
C LEU A 414 25.03 14.24 6.87
N GLY A 415 24.92 12.96 6.50
CA GLY A 415 23.87 12.10 7.03
C GLY A 415 24.00 11.83 8.53
N LEU A 416 22.87 11.52 9.15
CA LEU A 416 22.71 11.24 10.57
C LEU A 416 21.98 9.90 10.74
N SER A 417 22.38 9.12 11.74
CA SER A 417 21.82 7.80 12.02
C SER A 417 21.47 7.67 13.48
N ILE A 418 20.48 6.83 13.80
CA ILE A 418 20.34 6.33 15.17
C ILE A 418 21.46 5.34 15.49
N ASP A 419 21.80 5.25 16.78
CA ASP A 419 22.82 4.35 17.29
C ASP A 419 22.32 2.90 17.38
N GLN A 420 23.20 1.94 17.14
CA GLN A 420 22.89 0.51 17.26
C GLN A 420 22.54 0.06 18.69
N ALA A 421 23.00 0.80 19.71
CA ALA A 421 22.65 0.58 21.11
C ALA A 421 21.22 1.06 21.44
N SER A 422 20.63 1.89 20.57
CA SER A 422 19.27 2.42 20.69
C SER A 422 18.44 2.14 19.43
N PRO A 423 18.29 0.88 18.99
CA PRO A 423 17.61 0.56 17.75
C PRO A 423 16.10 0.83 17.88
N ARG A 424 15.43 1.07 16.75
CA ARG A 424 13.99 1.31 16.73
C ARG A 424 13.23 0.05 16.31
N ALA A 425 12.21 -0.32 17.10
CA ALA A 425 11.21 -1.28 16.66
C ALA A 425 10.34 -0.67 15.54
N ILE A 426 10.32 -1.32 14.39
CA ILE A 426 9.61 -0.91 13.19
C ILE A 426 8.80 -2.13 12.69
N ASN A 427 7.55 -1.89 12.29
CA ASN A 427 6.64 -2.94 11.86
C ASN A 427 5.74 -2.49 10.70
N GLU A 428 4.84 -3.38 10.30
CA GLU A 428 3.87 -3.23 9.22
C GLU A 428 2.62 -2.39 9.58
N ALA A 429 2.48 -1.89 10.82
CA ALA A 429 1.33 -1.10 11.23
C ALA A 429 1.28 0.27 10.54
N LYS A 430 0.09 0.66 10.10
CA LYS A 430 -0.19 1.93 9.42
C LYS A 430 -0.53 2.96 10.50
N SER A 431 0.50 3.49 11.15
CA SER A 431 0.31 4.60 12.09
C SER A 431 -0.22 5.82 11.34
N THR A 432 -1.53 6.09 11.43
CA THR A 432 -2.21 7.23 10.83
C THR A 432 -1.85 8.58 11.48
N ALA A 433 -0.75 8.63 12.23
CA ALA A 433 -0.30 9.82 12.95
C ALA A 433 1.22 9.91 13.15
N TYR A 434 2.03 9.05 12.52
CA TYR A 434 3.47 9.00 12.81
C TYR A 434 3.76 8.91 14.33
N THR A 435 2.95 8.16 15.07
CA THR A 435 3.15 7.97 16.52
C THR A 435 3.78 6.61 16.84
N ALA A 436 3.60 5.62 15.96
CA ALA A 436 4.29 4.33 16.01
C ALA A 436 5.28 4.23 14.84
N ASN A 437 6.36 3.46 15.01
CA ASN A 437 7.44 3.28 14.04
C ASN A 437 8.17 4.58 13.66
N VAL A 438 8.28 5.52 14.61
CA VAL A 438 8.84 6.85 14.34
C VAL A 438 10.23 7.04 14.89
N ILE A 439 11.08 7.58 14.03
CA ILE A 439 12.46 7.94 14.31
C ILE A 439 12.58 9.45 14.16
N ASP A 440 12.50 10.16 15.28
CA ASP A 440 12.65 11.61 15.31
C ASP A 440 14.11 11.98 15.61
N LEU A 441 14.88 12.24 14.56
CA LEU A 441 16.27 12.69 14.69
C LEU A 441 16.38 14.11 15.21
N ARG A 442 15.30 14.92 15.11
CA ARG A 442 15.29 16.33 15.55
C ARG A 442 15.42 16.43 17.06
N THR A 443 14.89 15.46 17.81
CA THR A 443 14.87 15.49 19.30
C THR A 443 15.62 14.32 19.93
N ALA A 444 16.24 13.44 19.14
CA ALA A 444 17.05 12.35 19.65
C ALA A 444 18.21 12.88 20.52
N THR A 445 18.44 12.24 21.65
CA THR A 445 19.57 12.57 22.53
C THR A 445 20.87 11.95 22.00
N ASP A 446 22.03 12.49 22.40
CA ASP A 446 23.35 12.01 21.94
C ASP A 446 23.53 10.47 22.03
N PRO A 447 23.13 9.78 23.11
CA PRO A 447 23.23 8.30 23.18
C PRO A 447 22.31 7.54 22.21
N GLN A 448 21.33 8.21 21.61
CA GLN A 448 20.41 7.64 20.63
C GLN A 448 20.90 7.85 19.20
N LEU A 449 21.90 8.71 19.00
CA LEU A 449 22.47 9.05 17.70
C LEU A 449 23.83 8.40 17.56
N PHE A 450 24.12 7.93 16.35
CA PHE A 450 25.42 7.35 16.06
C PHE A 450 26.51 8.42 16.03
N GLY A 451 27.64 8.14 16.68
CA GLY A 451 28.79 9.03 16.74
C GLY A 451 28.86 9.80 18.06
N THR A 452 29.29 11.06 17.99
CA THR A 452 29.34 11.98 19.14
C THR A 452 28.53 13.23 18.83
N THR A 453 28.42 14.14 19.79
CA THR A 453 27.83 15.49 19.58
C THR A 453 28.41 16.28 18.40
N ALA A 454 29.52 15.85 17.79
CA ALA A 454 30.05 16.42 16.55
C ALA A 454 29.32 15.97 15.27
N ALA A 455 28.50 14.92 15.32
CA ALA A 455 27.79 14.33 14.18
C ALA A 455 26.65 15.20 13.63
N TYR A 456 26.14 16.12 14.46
CA TYR A 456 25.04 17.02 14.13
C TYR A 456 25.31 18.41 14.70
N THR A 457 24.47 19.37 14.30
CA THR A 457 24.43 20.71 14.91
C THR A 457 23.09 20.93 15.59
N THR A 458 22.98 21.97 16.40
CA THR A 458 21.74 22.31 17.11
C THR A 458 21.25 23.70 16.78
N ALA A 459 19.93 23.89 16.85
CA ALA A 459 19.27 25.18 16.75
C ALA A 459 18.06 25.24 17.68
N THR A 460 17.54 26.44 17.91
CA THR A 460 16.32 26.65 18.71
C THR A 460 15.08 26.46 17.83
N HIS A 461 14.05 25.85 18.39
CA HIS A 461 12.74 25.60 17.81
C HIS A 461 11.65 26.16 18.75
N PRO A 462 10.60 26.82 18.22
CA PRO A 462 9.57 27.48 19.04
C PRO A 462 8.83 26.53 20.00
N VAL A 463 8.66 25.25 19.63
CA VAL A 463 7.88 24.27 20.40
C VAL A 463 8.74 23.17 21.02
N LEU A 464 9.85 22.81 20.36
CA LEU A 464 10.64 21.61 20.70
C LEU A 464 11.88 21.98 21.54
N GLY A 465 12.13 23.26 21.78
CA GLY A 465 13.34 23.72 22.46
C GLY A 465 14.55 23.57 21.54
N THR A 466 15.50 22.71 21.91
CA THR A 466 16.68 22.45 21.09
C THR A 466 16.41 21.30 20.13
N VAL A 467 16.69 21.52 18.85
CA VAL A 467 16.59 20.48 17.82
C VAL A 467 17.93 20.20 17.17
N ASN A 468 18.13 18.97 16.71
CA ASN A 468 19.29 18.54 15.94
C ASN A 468 19.06 18.77 14.45
N LEU A 469 20.12 19.12 13.73
CA LEU A 469 20.12 19.32 12.29
C LEU A 469 21.29 18.56 11.67
N LEU A 470 21.06 17.99 10.50
CA LEU A 470 22.13 17.45 9.65
C LEU A 470 23.02 18.63 9.22
N TRP A 471 24.34 18.49 9.37
CA TRP A 471 25.30 19.50 8.93
C TRP A 471 25.16 19.74 7.43
N GLY A 472 25.01 21.00 7.01
CA GLY A 472 25.00 21.37 5.60
C GLY A 472 26.39 21.51 5.00
N GLY A 473 26.47 21.97 3.76
CA GLY A 473 27.72 22.45 3.16
C GLY A 473 28.58 21.40 2.47
N ASN A 474 28.14 20.13 2.40
CA ASN A 474 28.83 19.08 1.64
C ASN A 474 28.52 19.20 0.15
N ALA A 475 29.09 20.22 -0.51
CA ALA A 475 28.82 20.53 -1.91
C ALA A 475 29.44 19.51 -2.88
N ASN A 476 30.49 18.80 -2.47
CA ASN A 476 31.24 17.90 -3.34
C ASN A 476 30.95 16.41 -3.12
N GLY A 477 30.10 16.05 -2.14
CA GLY A 477 29.64 14.69 -1.91
C GLY A 477 30.64 13.83 -1.14
N THR A 478 31.08 12.72 -1.74
CA THR A 478 32.16 11.89 -1.19
C THR A 478 33.34 11.95 -2.12
N VAL A 479 34.43 12.57 -1.67
CA VAL A 479 35.65 12.75 -2.46
C VAL A 479 36.86 12.23 -1.70
N GLY A 480 37.62 11.33 -2.34
CA GLY A 480 38.78 10.70 -1.71
C GLY A 480 38.41 9.75 -0.55
N GLY A 481 37.22 9.14 -0.62
CA GLY A 481 36.72 8.21 0.41
C GLY A 481 36.20 8.89 1.68
N LEU A 482 36.14 10.22 1.71
CA LEU A 482 35.64 11.00 2.85
C LEU A 482 34.36 11.73 2.46
N THR A 483 33.38 11.67 3.35
CA THR A 483 32.17 12.50 3.30
C THR A 483 32.28 13.54 4.40
N ASN A 484 32.70 14.76 4.05
CA ASN A 484 32.93 15.82 5.01
C ASN A 484 32.67 17.20 4.41
N THR A 485 32.52 18.19 5.29
CA THR A 485 32.47 19.60 4.92
C THR A 485 33.70 20.32 5.45
N ARG A 486 34.39 21.05 4.58
CA ARG A 486 35.62 21.79 4.90
C ARG A 486 35.80 23.01 4.00
N PHE A 487 36.47 24.03 4.52
CA PHE A 487 36.70 25.30 3.81
C PHE A 487 38.07 25.39 3.12
N THR A 488 39.06 24.62 3.61
CA THR A 488 40.45 24.64 3.12
C THR A 488 41.00 23.21 2.97
N GLY A 489 42.19 23.07 2.39
CA GLY A 489 42.82 21.77 2.10
C GLY A 489 42.39 21.19 0.75
N LEU A 490 42.97 20.06 0.35
CA LEU A 490 42.62 19.37 -0.90
C LEU A 490 41.13 19.00 -0.93
N ASN A 491 40.45 19.11 -2.08
CA ASN A 491 39.05 18.70 -2.26
C ASN A 491 38.08 19.34 -1.25
N ASN A 492 38.22 20.64 -0.99
CA ASN A 492 37.33 21.38 -0.10
C ASN A 492 36.05 21.88 -0.81
N ASP A 493 34.98 22.11 -0.06
CA ASP A 493 33.66 22.48 -0.59
C ASP A 493 33.66 23.88 -1.21
N ARG A 494 34.46 24.79 -0.66
CA ARG A 494 34.63 26.16 -1.18
C ARG A 494 35.20 26.15 -2.60
N ASP A 495 36.22 25.35 -2.84
CA ASP A 495 36.86 25.24 -4.15
C ASP A 495 35.99 24.46 -5.13
N TYR A 496 35.24 23.47 -4.67
CA TYR A 496 34.22 22.83 -5.50
C TYR A 496 33.12 23.82 -5.94
N LEU A 497 32.64 24.65 -5.01
CA LEU A 497 31.71 25.73 -5.32
C LEU A 497 32.30 26.69 -6.37
N LEU A 498 33.52 27.21 -6.16
CA LEU A 498 34.09 28.20 -7.06
C LEU A 498 34.55 27.62 -8.39
N LEU A 499 35.38 26.57 -8.36
CA LEU A 499 36.05 26.05 -9.55
C LEU A 499 35.14 25.13 -10.36
N THR A 500 34.46 24.19 -9.70
CA THR A 500 33.61 23.21 -10.38
C THR A 500 32.24 23.76 -10.71
N SER A 501 31.59 24.43 -9.76
CA SER A 501 30.20 24.89 -9.95
C SER A 501 30.12 26.22 -10.69
N LEU A 502 31.03 27.16 -10.39
CA LEU A 502 31.00 28.53 -10.94
C LEU A 502 32.10 28.81 -11.98
N GLY A 503 32.84 27.78 -12.41
CA GLY A 503 33.86 27.90 -13.46
C GLY A 503 35.03 28.83 -13.12
N GLY A 504 35.33 29.03 -11.84
CA GLY A 504 36.39 29.92 -11.35
C GLY A 504 36.01 31.40 -11.30
N VAL A 505 34.76 31.76 -11.59
CA VAL A 505 34.31 33.16 -11.66
C VAL A 505 33.59 33.56 -10.37
N THR A 506 34.22 34.38 -9.53
CA THR A 506 33.68 34.78 -8.21
C THR A 506 32.39 35.59 -8.27
N GLY A 507 32.14 36.27 -9.39
CA GLY A 507 30.91 37.02 -9.66
C GLY A 507 29.81 36.22 -10.37
N ALA A 508 30.06 34.96 -10.75
CA ALA A 508 29.04 34.14 -11.38
C ALA A 508 27.93 33.79 -10.38
N THR A 509 26.71 33.71 -10.91
CA THR A 509 25.52 33.31 -10.16
C THR A 509 24.68 32.41 -11.06
N ILE A 510 24.29 31.24 -10.55
CA ILE A 510 23.38 30.33 -11.23
C ILE A 510 22.03 30.44 -10.52
N LEU A 511 20.96 30.75 -11.28
CA LEU A 511 19.62 30.95 -10.75
C LEU A 511 18.70 29.79 -11.15
N ASN A 512 17.68 29.53 -10.32
CA ASN A 512 16.64 28.53 -10.57
C ASN A 512 17.21 27.14 -10.86
N VAL A 513 18.12 26.69 -10.00
CA VAL A 513 18.83 25.40 -10.16
C VAL A 513 18.64 24.49 -8.94
N TYR A 514 18.52 23.20 -9.20
CA TYR A 514 18.62 22.10 -8.23
C TYR A 514 20.07 21.58 -8.23
N HIS A 515 20.93 22.13 -7.38
CA HIS A 515 22.38 21.94 -7.51
C HIS A 515 23.01 21.36 -6.23
N PRO A 516 24.06 20.50 -6.31
CA PRO A 516 24.79 20.05 -5.12
C PRO A 516 25.37 21.21 -4.29
N ALA A 517 25.86 22.26 -4.97
CA ALA A 517 26.45 23.43 -4.31
C ALA A 517 25.43 24.49 -3.82
N ASP A 518 24.12 24.28 -4.01
CA ASP A 518 23.07 25.11 -3.39
C ASP A 518 22.85 24.63 -1.94
N VAL A 519 23.73 25.07 -1.04
CA VAL A 519 23.83 24.51 0.32
C VAL A 519 22.76 25.03 1.27
N ASN A 520 22.08 26.12 0.91
CA ASN A 520 20.95 26.68 1.65
C ASN A 520 19.59 26.44 0.95
N LEU A 521 19.58 25.66 -0.14
CA LEU A 521 18.39 25.19 -0.83
C LEU A 521 17.49 26.35 -1.31
N ASN A 522 18.10 27.44 -1.78
CA ASN A 522 17.40 28.65 -2.22
C ASN A 522 17.26 28.76 -3.75
N LYS A 523 17.73 27.75 -4.49
CA LYS A 523 17.82 27.66 -5.96
C LYS A 523 18.87 28.56 -6.61
N ILE A 524 19.77 29.15 -5.82
CA ILE A 524 20.76 30.13 -6.27
C ILE A 524 22.14 29.70 -5.78
N VAL A 525 23.05 29.43 -6.73
CA VAL A 525 24.46 29.12 -6.42
C VAL A 525 25.32 30.33 -6.69
N ARG A 526 26.04 30.83 -5.68
CA ARG A 526 26.96 31.98 -5.81
C ARG A 526 28.07 32.02 -4.76
N PHE A 527 29.18 32.66 -5.11
CA PHE A 527 30.36 32.79 -4.24
C PHE A 527 30.44 34.09 -3.44
N THR A 528 29.75 35.15 -3.89
CA THR A 528 29.78 36.50 -3.30
C THR A 528 28.37 37.10 -3.22
N GLY A 529 28.22 38.22 -2.50
CA GLY A 529 26.93 38.88 -2.24
C GLY A 529 26.23 38.37 -0.97
N LEU A 530 25.10 38.96 -0.59
CA LEU A 530 24.32 38.50 0.57
C LEU A 530 23.90 37.05 0.39
N ASN A 531 23.80 36.23 1.45
CA ASN A 531 23.32 34.83 1.37
C ASN A 531 23.98 34.02 0.24
N ASN A 532 25.31 34.06 0.17
CA ASN A 532 26.10 33.23 -0.75
C ASN A 532 26.49 31.90 -0.10
N ASP A 533 26.68 30.84 -0.91
CA ASP A 533 26.94 29.49 -0.44
C ASP A 533 28.28 29.35 0.29
N ARG A 534 29.28 30.16 -0.11
CA ARG A 534 30.60 30.20 0.54
C ARG A 534 30.49 30.59 2.01
N ASP A 535 29.71 31.64 2.30
CA ASP A 535 29.54 32.15 3.66
C ASP A 535 28.65 31.20 4.47
N ILE A 536 27.71 30.49 3.86
CA ILE A 536 26.98 29.40 4.55
C ILE A 536 27.97 28.30 4.97
N ILE A 537 28.85 27.84 4.07
CA ILE A 537 29.87 26.83 4.40
C ILE A 537 30.78 27.33 5.54
N LEU A 538 31.29 28.56 5.46
CA LEU A 538 32.24 29.04 6.47
C LEU A 538 31.57 29.43 7.79
N LEU A 539 30.59 30.31 7.74
CA LEU A 539 30.02 30.97 8.92
C LEU A 539 28.98 30.09 9.59
N THR A 540 28.09 29.46 8.82
CA THR A 540 26.98 28.65 9.36
C THR A 540 27.43 27.24 9.71
N VAL A 541 28.12 26.54 8.81
CA VAL A 541 28.51 25.14 9.02
C VAL A 541 29.79 25.02 9.87
N LEU A 542 30.81 25.82 9.54
CA LEU A 542 32.14 25.71 10.17
C LEU A 542 32.41 26.72 11.28
N GLY A 543 31.42 27.53 11.65
CA GLY A 543 31.50 28.46 12.77
C GLY A 543 32.55 29.56 12.60
N GLY A 544 32.87 29.94 11.36
CA GLY A 544 33.88 30.95 11.03
C GLY A 544 35.32 30.44 11.06
N VAL A 545 35.54 29.15 11.31
CA VAL A 545 36.89 28.58 11.45
C VAL A 545 37.29 27.88 10.15
N THR A 546 38.22 28.47 9.39
CA THR A 546 38.63 27.97 8.07
C THR A 546 39.32 26.60 8.09
N GLY A 547 39.91 26.23 9.23
CA GLY A 547 40.53 24.92 9.47
C GLY A 547 39.59 23.86 10.05
N ALA A 548 38.35 24.21 10.38
CA ALA A 548 37.39 23.25 10.89
C ALA A 548 36.96 22.26 9.80
N THR A 549 36.66 21.03 10.21
CA THR A 549 36.10 19.98 9.36
C THR A 549 34.95 19.31 10.11
N LYS A 550 33.84 19.08 9.40
CA LYS A 550 32.74 18.25 9.88
C LYS A 550 32.72 16.98 9.05
N THR A 551 32.75 15.83 9.70
CA THR A 551 32.78 14.53 9.01
C THR A 551 31.49 13.79 9.29
N GLN A 552 30.94 13.14 8.26
CA GLN A 552 29.77 12.29 8.42
C GLN A 552 30.04 11.17 9.43
N ALA A 553 29.10 10.98 10.36
CA ALA A 553 29.13 9.89 11.33
C ALA A 553 27.87 9.03 11.12
N ILE A 554 28.03 7.93 10.38
CA ILE A 554 27.00 6.91 10.18
C ILE A 554 27.64 5.52 10.36
N PRO A 555 26.87 4.47 10.70
CA PRO A 555 27.38 3.11 10.74
C PRO A 555 28.03 2.70 9.41
N ASN A 556 29.09 1.91 9.50
CA ASN A 556 29.88 1.45 8.34
C ASN A 556 29.04 0.73 7.28
#